data_AF-A0A1Y3BRT7-F1
#
_entry.id   AF-A0A1Y3BRT7-F1
#
_cell.length_a   1.000
_cell.length_b   1.000
_cell.length_c   1.000
_cell.angle_alpha   90.00
_cell.angle_beta   90.00
_cell.angle_gamma   90.00
#
_symmetry.space_group_name_H-M   'P 1'
#
loop_
_entity.id
_entity.type
_entity.pdbx_description
1 polymer ?
#
loop_
_entity_poly.entity_id
_entity_poly.type
_entity_poly.pdbx_seq_one_letter_code
_entity_poly.pdbx_strand_id
1 'polypeptide(L)'
;LYDGQILGKLVEKLSGQKLAIVEVTQNEDFQRAKLKIVLEMANRLLGLDGQHVRWTDKGIHNKNTVEIIHLLVALIRFYRAPIRLPPNVQISILIIQKLHGTLHKRVQTEALTESYDELSKRAEPRDAFDMIFDHTPDKVHSIKQSVAHFTNMHLSRLNIELSPPDDIDPHSFSDGLNIIFLIGMLEGYFVPLGNIYTTASVDPIAEAVGTKETAFKSHNYMESSPHHKLHNVNVALELLEDAGI
;
A
#
# COMPACT_ATOMS: atom_id res chain seq x y z
N LEU A 1 -2.59 -6.25 5.98
CA LEU A 1 -3.48 -7.02 5.05
C LEU A 1 -3.32 -8.51 5.34
N TYR A 2 -2.12 -9.06 5.21
CA TYR A 2 -1.78 -10.46 5.50
C TYR A 2 -2.01 -10.90 6.95
N ASP A 3 -1.99 -9.97 7.91
CA ASP A 3 -2.28 -10.19 9.32
C ASP A 3 -3.78 -10.07 9.64
N GLY A 4 -4.61 -9.79 8.63
CA GLY A 4 -6.05 -9.55 8.74
C GLY A 4 -6.45 -8.25 9.44
N GLN A 5 -5.51 -7.39 9.85
CA GLN A 5 -5.84 -6.21 10.66
C GLN A 5 -6.51 -5.12 9.83
N ILE A 6 -5.78 -4.65 8.82
CA ILE A 6 -6.25 -3.59 7.91
C ILE A 6 -7.53 -4.05 7.21
N LEU A 7 -7.56 -5.30 6.75
CA LEU A 7 -8.72 -5.86 6.06
C LEU A 7 -9.93 -5.97 6.99
N GLY A 8 -9.72 -6.42 8.24
CA GLY A 8 -10.78 -6.47 9.25
C GLY A 8 -11.38 -5.09 9.49
N LYS A 9 -10.54 -4.08 9.77
CA LYS A 9 -11.00 -2.70 9.96
C LYS A 9 -11.71 -2.12 8.73
N LEU A 10 -11.22 -2.42 7.53
CA LEU A 10 -11.86 -2.01 6.29
C LEU A 10 -13.27 -2.63 6.18
N VAL A 11 -13.40 -3.93 6.40
CA VAL A 11 -14.70 -4.64 6.36
C VAL A 11 -15.64 -4.13 7.44
N GLU A 12 -15.17 -3.88 8.66
CA GLU A 12 -15.98 -3.28 9.73
C GLU A 12 -16.50 -1.89 9.33
N LYS A 13 -15.63 -1.02 8.82
CA LYS A 13 -16.00 0.34 8.39
C LYS A 13 -17.00 0.32 7.24
N LEU A 14 -16.76 -0.52 6.23
CA LEU A 14 -17.61 -0.57 5.03
C LEU A 14 -18.96 -1.24 5.27
N SER A 15 -19.02 -2.24 6.16
CA SER A 15 -20.26 -2.95 6.48
C SER A 15 -21.05 -2.35 7.64
N GLY A 16 -20.42 -1.50 8.46
CA GLY A 16 -20.99 -1.01 9.72
C GLY A 16 -21.13 -2.09 10.81
N GLN A 17 -20.63 -3.31 10.57
CA GLN A 17 -20.72 -4.43 11.51
C GLN A 17 -19.39 -4.64 12.21
N LYS A 18 -19.41 -4.78 13.54
CA LYS A 18 -18.22 -5.16 14.30
C LYS A 18 -17.90 -6.63 14.12
N LEU A 19 -16.63 -6.94 13.91
CA LEU A 19 -16.10 -8.29 13.85
C LEU A 19 -15.68 -8.71 15.26
N ALA A 20 -16.09 -9.91 15.68
CA ALA A 20 -15.66 -10.51 16.95
C ALA A 20 -14.25 -11.11 16.79
N ILE A 21 -13.26 -10.25 16.57
CA ILE A 21 -11.87 -10.63 16.32
C ILE A 21 -10.93 -9.97 17.34
N VAL A 22 -9.87 -10.67 17.71
CA VAL A 22 -8.80 -10.11 18.54
C VAL A 22 -8.09 -9.02 17.74
N GLU A 23 -8.08 -7.80 18.27
CA GLU A 23 -7.57 -6.63 17.55
C GLU A 23 -6.05 -6.64 17.35
N VAL A 24 -5.27 -7.26 18.23
CA VAL A 24 -3.82 -7.35 18.05
C VAL A 24 -3.37 -8.77 18.38
N THR A 25 -2.74 -9.44 17.43
CA THR A 25 -2.15 -10.76 17.64
C THR A 25 -0.92 -10.94 16.77
N GLN A 26 0.19 -11.35 17.40
CA GLN A 26 1.46 -11.64 16.74
C GLN A 26 1.59 -13.13 16.38
N ASN A 27 0.66 -13.97 16.83
CA ASN A 27 0.72 -15.41 16.58
C ASN A 27 0.08 -15.75 15.22
N GLU A 28 0.82 -16.48 14.38
CA GLU A 28 0.41 -16.82 13.01
C GLU A 28 -0.92 -17.58 12.93
N ASP A 29 -1.18 -18.51 13.85
CA ASP A 29 -2.41 -19.30 13.81
C ASP A 29 -3.63 -18.44 14.13
N PHE A 30 -3.48 -17.48 15.06
CA PHE A 30 -4.51 -16.50 15.35
C PHE A 30 -4.68 -15.49 14.21
N GLN A 31 -3.61 -15.09 13.52
CA GLN A 31 -3.72 -14.24 12.32
C GLN A 31 -4.50 -14.94 11.20
N ARG A 32 -4.21 -16.24 10.96
CA ARG A 32 -4.95 -17.06 9.98
C ARG A 32 -6.41 -17.24 10.36
N ALA A 33 -6.69 -17.58 11.62
CA ALA A 33 -8.06 -17.68 12.12
C ALA A 33 -8.83 -16.35 11.98
N LYS A 34 -8.16 -15.23 12.28
CA LYS A 34 -8.73 -13.88 12.08
C LYS A 34 -9.04 -13.61 10.61
N LEU A 35 -8.08 -13.87 9.72
CA LEU A 35 -8.28 -13.71 8.28
C LEU A 35 -9.46 -14.52 7.78
N LYS A 36 -9.60 -15.77 8.24
CA LYS A 36 -10.73 -16.62 7.88
C LYS A 36 -12.07 -15.95 8.22
N ILE A 37 -12.24 -15.44 9.44
CA ILE A 37 -13.45 -14.74 9.87
C ILE A 37 -13.70 -13.48 9.03
N VAL A 38 -12.65 -12.68 8.79
CA VAL A 38 -12.73 -11.45 7.99
C VAL A 38 -13.15 -11.76 6.55
N LEU A 39 -12.56 -12.80 5.93
CA LEU A 39 -12.86 -13.19 4.56
C LEU A 39 -14.24 -13.84 4.42
N GLU A 40 -14.69 -14.62 5.40
CA GLU A 40 -16.06 -15.15 5.44
C GLU A 40 -17.09 -14.00 5.45
N MET A 41 -16.84 -12.96 6.25
CA MET A 41 -17.67 -11.77 6.27
C MET A 41 -17.62 -11.02 4.93
N ALA A 42 -16.43 -10.80 4.36
CA ALA A 42 -16.27 -10.14 3.07
C ALA A 42 -17.00 -10.90 1.95
N ASN A 43 -16.86 -12.23 1.89
CA ASN A 43 -17.52 -13.08 0.89
C ASN A 43 -19.05 -12.99 1.01
N ARG A 44 -19.56 -12.99 2.25
CA ARG A 44 -21.00 -12.82 2.52
C ARG A 44 -21.51 -11.46 2.03
N LEU A 45 -20.75 -10.39 2.26
CA LEU A 45 -21.12 -9.04 1.80
C LEU A 45 -21.12 -8.96 0.28
N LEU A 46 -20.10 -9.52 -0.37
CA LEU A 46 -19.96 -9.57 -1.82
C LEU A 46 -20.97 -10.51 -2.51
N GLY A 47 -21.72 -11.30 -1.73
CA GLY A 47 -22.66 -12.29 -2.27
C GLY A 47 -21.97 -13.43 -3.04
N LEU A 48 -20.69 -13.70 -2.74
CA LEU A 48 -19.90 -14.72 -3.42
C LEU A 48 -20.13 -16.08 -2.76
N ASP A 49 -20.46 -17.08 -3.57
CA ASP A 49 -20.39 -18.48 -3.17
C ASP A 49 -18.95 -19.01 -3.34
N GLY A 50 -18.64 -20.14 -2.68
CA GLY A 50 -17.28 -20.67 -2.63
C GLY A 50 -16.66 -21.02 -3.99
N GLN A 51 -17.44 -21.09 -5.08
CA GLN A 51 -16.93 -21.35 -6.43
C GLN A 51 -16.41 -20.10 -7.14
N HIS A 52 -16.89 -18.91 -6.77
CA HIS A 52 -16.50 -17.64 -7.40
C HIS A 52 -15.46 -16.86 -6.61
N VAL A 53 -15.08 -17.34 -5.42
CA VAL A 53 -14.06 -16.73 -4.57
C VAL A 53 -12.66 -17.01 -5.14
N ARG A 54 -11.91 -15.95 -5.47
CA ARG A 54 -10.54 -16.02 -6.01
C ARG A 54 -9.45 -15.78 -4.96
N TRP A 55 -9.76 -15.91 -3.69
CA TRP A 55 -8.84 -15.68 -2.59
C TRP A 55 -9.06 -16.65 -1.43
N THR A 56 -8.02 -16.90 -0.66
CA THR A 56 -8.01 -17.80 0.49
C THR A 56 -7.32 -17.15 1.67
N ASP A 57 -7.68 -17.51 2.89
CA ASP A 57 -6.99 -17.04 4.10
C ASP A 57 -5.50 -17.37 4.04
N LYS A 58 -5.14 -18.57 3.56
CA LYS A 58 -3.76 -18.98 3.36
C LYS A 58 -3.04 -18.13 2.31
N GLY A 59 -3.67 -17.85 1.17
CA GLY A 59 -3.08 -17.05 0.11
C GLY A 59 -2.84 -15.61 0.53
N ILE A 60 -3.82 -14.98 1.19
CA ILE A 60 -3.69 -13.62 1.72
C ILE A 60 -2.62 -13.56 2.83
N HIS A 61 -2.60 -14.54 3.75
CA HIS A 61 -1.57 -14.63 4.80
C HIS A 61 -0.17 -14.79 4.22
N ASN A 62 -0.01 -15.60 3.17
CA ASN A 62 1.23 -15.80 2.42
C ASN A 62 1.56 -14.66 1.46
N LYS A 63 0.86 -13.52 1.54
CA LYS A 63 1.09 -12.34 0.69
C LYS A 63 0.96 -12.63 -0.81
N ASN A 64 0.03 -13.51 -1.20
CA ASN A 64 -0.28 -13.75 -2.60
C ASN A 64 -0.91 -12.49 -3.22
N THR A 65 -0.10 -11.75 -3.97
CA THR A 65 -0.50 -10.48 -4.59
C THR A 65 -1.73 -10.62 -5.48
N VAL A 66 -1.86 -11.74 -6.21
CA VAL A 66 -2.99 -11.96 -7.13
C VAL A 66 -4.30 -12.09 -6.36
N GLU A 67 -4.31 -12.89 -5.29
CA GLU A 67 -5.49 -13.06 -4.43
C GLU A 67 -5.84 -11.75 -3.70
N ILE A 68 -4.83 -11.01 -3.24
CA ILE A 68 -5.03 -9.69 -2.60
C ILE A 68 -5.67 -8.71 -3.58
N ILE A 69 -5.15 -8.61 -4.81
CA ILE A 69 -5.68 -7.70 -5.82
C ILE A 69 -7.12 -8.08 -6.18
N HIS A 70 -7.42 -9.37 -6.37
CA HIS A 70 -8.80 -9.80 -6.66
C HIS A 70 -9.79 -9.40 -5.58
N LEU A 71 -9.43 -9.59 -4.31
CA LEU A 71 -10.25 -9.17 -3.18
C LEU A 71 -10.48 -7.64 -3.17
N LEU A 72 -9.41 -6.86 -3.34
CA LEU A 72 -9.50 -5.40 -3.36
C LEU A 72 -10.34 -4.89 -4.54
N VAL A 73 -10.16 -5.44 -5.73
CA VAL A 73 -10.96 -5.12 -6.92
C VAL A 73 -12.43 -5.45 -6.69
N ALA A 74 -12.75 -6.59 -6.08
CA ALA A 74 -14.13 -6.96 -5.73
C ALA A 74 -14.76 -5.96 -4.74
N LEU A 75 -14.02 -5.57 -3.70
CA LEU A 75 -14.47 -4.56 -2.72
C LEU A 75 -14.70 -3.19 -3.35
N ILE A 76 -13.76 -2.71 -4.17
CA ILE A 76 -13.88 -1.43 -4.91
C ILE A 76 -15.14 -1.42 -5.76
N ARG A 77 -15.41 -2.51 -6.48
CA ARG A 77 -16.59 -2.66 -7.35
C ARG A 77 -17.89 -2.68 -6.54
N PHE A 78 -17.94 -3.48 -5.48
CA PHE A 78 -19.14 -3.65 -4.66
C PHE A 78 -19.55 -2.35 -3.96
N TYR A 79 -18.58 -1.66 -3.33
CA TYR A 79 -18.83 -0.41 -2.62
C TYR A 79 -18.87 0.82 -3.53
N ARG A 80 -18.61 0.65 -4.82
CA ARG A 80 -18.49 1.75 -5.80
C ARG A 80 -17.54 2.84 -5.29
N ALA A 81 -16.37 2.41 -4.82
CA ALA A 81 -15.35 3.34 -4.36
C ALA A 81 -15.03 4.34 -5.49
N PRO A 82 -14.81 5.64 -5.16
CA PRO A 82 -14.53 6.68 -6.14
C PRO A 82 -13.08 6.57 -6.67
N ILE A 83 -12.72 5.39 -7.18
CA ILE A 83 -11.39 5.05 -7.68
C ILE A 83 -11.58 4.44 -9.06
N ARG A 84 -10.86 4.97 -10.06
CA ARG A 84 -10.85 4.41 -11.41
C ARG A 84 -9.83 3.30 -11.50
N LEU A 85 -10.28 2.09 -11.78
CA LEU A 85 -9.37 0.97 -12.04
C LEU A 85 -8.95 0.97 -13.52
N PRO A 86 -7.66 0.79 -13.84
CA PRO A 86 -7.22 0.63 -15.23
C PRO A 86 -7.90 -0.60 -15.85
N PRO A 87 -8.42 -0.50 -17.09
CA PRO A 87 -9.09 -1.61 -17.75
C PRO A 87 -8.07 -2.67 -18.23
N ASN A 88 -8.51 -3.92 -18.31
CA ASN A 88 -7.77 -5.02 -18.95
C ASN A 88 -6.37 -5.30 -18.41
N VAL A 89 -6.12 -5.02 -17.13
CA VAL A 89 -4.85 -5.37 -16.48
C VAL A 89 -4.78 -6.88 -16.31
N GLN A 90 -3.71 -7.47 -16.85
CA GLN A 90 -3.44 -8.90 -16.79
C GLN A 90 -2.03 -9.14 -16.23
N ILE A 91 -1.86 -10.27 -15.54
CA ILE A 91 -0.57 -10.70 -15.00
C ILE A 91 -0.27 -12.14 -15.44
N SER A 92 0.98 -12.41 -15.78
CA SER A 92 1.47 -13.75 -16.11
C SER A 92 2.04 -14.42 -14.87
N ILE A 93 1.38 -15.48 -14.40
CA ILE A 93 1.75 -16.26 -13.22
C ILE A 93 2.55 -17.47 -13.66
N LEU A 94 3.81 -17.58 -13.22
CA LEU A 94 4.63 -18.77 -13.39
C LEU A 94 4.34 -19.77 -12.27
N ILE A 95 3.69 -20.87 -12.60
CA ILE A 95 3.40 -21.96 -11.67
C ILE A 95 4.45 -23.05 -11.85
N ILE A 96 5.18 -23.35 -10.78
CA ILE A 96 6.18 -24.41 -10.73
C ILE A 96 5.67 -25.51 -9.81
N GLN A 97 5.42 -26.71 -10.36
CA GLN A 97 4.98 -27.88 -9.60
C GLN A 97 6.05 -28.96 -9.67
N LYS A 98 6.46 -29.46 -8.50
CA LYS A 98 7.37 -30.61 -8.41
C LYS A 98 6.55 -31.90 -8.40
N LEU A 99 6.54 -32.62 -9.51
CA LEU A 99 5.88 -33.93 -9.62
C LEU A 99 6.96 -35.01 -9.83
N HIS A 100 6.97 -36.02 -8.97
CA HIS A 100 7.91 -37.16 -9.05
C HIS A 100 9.40 -36.75 -9.15
N GLY A 101 9.79 -35.65 -8.51
CA GLY A 101 11.16 -35.14 -8.55
C GLY A 101 11.48 -34.18 -9.71
N THR A 102 10.60 -34.07 -10.71
CA THR A 102 10.75 -33.16 -11.86
C THR A 102 9.95 -31.88 -11.66
N LEU A 103 10.54 -30.74 -12.01
CA LEU A 103 9.87 -29.43 -11.99
C LEU A 103 9.09 -29.22 -13.29
N HIS A 104 7.77 -29.25 -13.20
CA HIS A 104 6.87 -28.83 -14.26
C HIS A 104 6.61 -27.32 -14.14
N LYS A 105 6.89 -26.58 -15.21
CA LYS A 105 6.64 -25.14 -15.30
C LYS A 105 5.45 -24.91 -16.23
N ARG A 106 4.47 -24.12 -15.80
CA ARG A 106 3.39 -23.61 -16.65
C ARG A 106 3.21 -22.12 -16.40
N VAL A 107 2.91 -21.37 -17.46
CA VAL A 107 2.55 -19.95 -17.36
C VAL A 107 1.04 -19.85 -17.48
N GLN A 108 0.41 -19.17 -16.54
CA GLN A 108 -1.03 -18.91 -16.51
C GLN A 108 -1.25 -17.40 -16.53
N THR A 109 -2.03 -16.90 -17.47
CA THR A 109 -2.41 -15.48 -17.50
C THR A 109 -3.67 -15.27 -16.67
N GLU A 110 -3.62 -14.33 -15.73
CA GLU A 110 -4.72 -13.96 -14.84
C GLU A 110 -5.16 -12.52 -15.13
N ALA A 111 -6.46 -12.32 -15.41
CA ALA A 111 -7.01 -10.99 -15.62
C ALA A 111 -7.42 -10.38 -14.28
N LEU A 112 -6.72 -9.31 -13.86
CA LEU A 112 -6.95 -8.60 -12.60
C LEU A 112 -8.10 -7.59 -12.72
N THR A 113 -8.26 -6.97 -13.88
CA THR A 113 -9.37 -6.05 -14.19
C THR A 113 -9.97 -6.36 -15.57
N GLU A 114 -11.21 -5.92 -15.80
CA GLU A 114 -11.97 -6.15 -17.04
C GLU A 114 -12.24 -4.80 -17.74
N SER A 115 -12.69 -4.80 -19.00
CA SER A 115 -13.08 -3.56 -19.68
C SER A 115 -14.36 -2.99 -19.09
N TYR A 116 -14.32 -1.74 -18.63
CA TYR A 116 -15.43 -1.04 -17.99
C TYR A 116 -16.27 -0.28 -19.01
N ASP A 117 -17.60 -0.48 -19.05
CA ASP A 117 -18.50 0.33 -19.90
C ASP A 117 -19.59 1.11 -19.14
N GLU A 118 -20.02 0.69 -17.93
CA GLU A 118 -21.20 1.33 -17.30
C GLU A 118 -21.02 1.88 -15.86
N LEU A 119 -20.04 1.41 -15.08
CA LEU A 119 -19.82 1.83 -13.69
C LEU A 119 -18.85 3.03 -13.54
N SER A 120 -18.14 3.41 -14.60
CA SER A 120 -17.16 4.50 -14.61
C SER A 120 -17.76 5.92 -14.58
N LYS A 121 -19.09 6.06 -14.67
CA LYS A 121 -19.74 7.38 -14.70
C LYS A 121 -19.63 8.18 -13.38
N ARG A 122 -19.12 7.55 -12.32
CA ARG A 122 -18.91 8.16 -10.99
C ARG A 122 -17.44 8.23 -10.57
N ALA A 123 -16.51 7.75 -11.41
CA ALA A 123 -15.08 7.95 -11.19
C ALA A 123 -14.75 9.42 -11.46
N GLU A 124 -13.74 9.95 -10.76
CA GLU A 124 -13.26 11.30 -11.01
C GLU A 124 -12.92 11.51 -12.50
N PRO A 125 -13.01 12.76 -13.00
CA PRO A 125 -12.62 13.08 -14.36
C PRO A 125 -11.20 12.55 -14.64
N ARG A 126 -10.94 12.15 -15.89
CA ARG A 126 -9.59 11.76 -16.32
C ARG A 126 -8.60 12.82 -15.90
N ASP A 127 -7.62 12.44 -15.08
CA ASP A 127 -6.58 13.35 -14.66
C ASP A 127 -5.49 13.50 -15.73
N ALA A 128 -4.51 14.36 -15.47
CA ALA A 128 -3.41 14.58 -16.40
C ALA A 128 -2.57 13.30 -16.64
N PHE A 129 -2.48 12.40 -15.65
CA PHE A 129 -1.74 11.15 -15.76
C PHE A 129 -2.46 10.15 -16.66
N ASP A 130 -3.79 10.04 -16.56
CA ASP A 130 -4.63 9.21 -17.44
C ASP A 130 -4.41 9.57 -18.92
N MET A 131 -4.37 10.87 -19.24
CA MET A 131 -4.11 11.33 -20.60
C MET A 131 -2.71 10.93 -21.08
N ILE A 132 -1.71 11.04 -20.21
CA ILE A 132 -0.32 10.70 -20.51
C ILE A 132 -0.18 9.20 -20.76
N PHE A 133 -0.78 8.35 -19.92
CA PHE A 133 -0.73 6.90 -20.07
C PHE A 133 -1.41 6.44 -21.36
N ASP A 134 -2.53 7.06 -21.73
CA ASP A 134 -3.28 6.70 -22.93
C ASP A 134 -2.61 7.15 -24.24
N HIS A 135 -2.00 8.33 -24.27
CA HIS A 135 -1.57 8.96 -25.53
C HIS A 135 -0.06 9.09 -25.70
N THR A 136 0.71 9.07 -24.61
CA THR A 136 2.18 9.23 -24.61
C THR A 136 2.86 8.31 -23.60
N PRO A 137 2.70 6.98 -23.73
CA PRO A 137 3.34 6.02 -22.82
C PRO A 137 4.88 6.09 -22.87
N ASP A 138 5.44 6.56 -23.98
CA ASP A 138 6.87 6.82 -24.17
C ASP A 138 7.42 7.89 -23.21
N LYS A 139 6.57 8.81 -22.73
CA LYS A 139 6.96 9.88 -21.79
C LYS A 139 6.91 9.48 -20.33
N VAL A 140 6.27 8.35 -20.01
CA VAL A 140 6.08 7.90 -18.61
C VAL A 140 7.41 7.77 -17.89
N HIS A 141 8.43 7.22 -18.55
CA HIS A 141 9.74 7.05 -17.95
C HIS A 141 10.40 8.40 -17.63
N SER A 142 10.36 9.36 -18.56
CA SER A 142 10.91 10.71 -18.34
C SER A 142 10.16 11.48 -17.25
N ILE A 143 8.85 11.28 -17.12
CA ILE A 143 8.06 11.87 -16.02
C ILE A 143 8.47 11.27 -14.68
N LYS A 144 8.62 9.94 -14.62
CA LYS A 144 9.09 9.26 -13.41
C LYS A 144 10.45 9.80 -12.96
N GLN A 145 11.39 9.98 -13.89
CA GLN A 145 12.69 10.60 -13.64
C GLN A 145 12.55 12.06 -13.16
N SER A 146 11.68 12.84 -13.78
CA SER A 146 11.44 14.23 -13.38
C SER A 146 10.87 14.33 -11.95
N VAL A 147 9.94 13.44 -11.59
CA VAL A 147 9.35 13.40 -10.24
C VAL A 147 10.38 12.91 -9.21
N ALA A 148 11.20 11.91 -9.56
CA ALA A 148 12.31 11.46 -8.72
C ALA A 148 13.30 12.61 -8.44
N HIS A 149 13.74 13.29 -9.50
CA HIS A 149 14.66 14.43 -9.39
C HIS A 149 14.05 15.58 -8.56
N PHE A 150 12.80 15.93 -8.82
CA PHE A 150 12.07 16.94 -8.04
C PHE A 150 12.06 16.58 -6.56
N THR A 151 11.68 15.34 -6.24
CA THR A 151 11.56 14.91 -4.84
C THR A 151 12.90 14.92 -4.13
N ASN A 152 13.95 14.40 -4.79
CA ASN A 152 15.31 14.40 -4.24
C ASN A 152 15.88 15.82 -4.08
N MET A 153 15.60 16.74 -5.02
CA MET A 153 15.97 18.15 -4.88
C MET A 153 15.37 18.81 -3.63
N HIS A 154 14.12 18.50 -3.29
CA HIS A 154 13.47 19.06 -2.10
C HIS A 154 13.97 18.40 -0.81
N LEU A 155 14.06 17.07 -0.78
CA LEU A 155 14.48 16.31 0.39
C LEU A 155 15.96 16.46 0.73
N SER A 156 16.84 16.68 -0.27
CA SER A 156 18.26 16.93 -0.05
C SER A 156 18.55 18.19 0.76
N ARG A 157 17.63 19.18 0.77
CA ARG A 157 17.71 20.36 1.65
C ARG A 157 17.59 20.01 3.13
N LEU A 158 17.00 18.85 3.45
CA LEU A 158 16.91 18.26 4.78
C LEU A 158 17.98 17.19 5.01
N ASN A 159 18.98 17.08 4.12
CA ASN A 159 19.99 16.01 4.13
C ASN A 159 19.39 14.59 4.00
N ILE A 160 18.23 14.47 3.35
CA ILE A 160 17.63 13.19 2.96
C ILE A 160 17.93 12.96 1.48
N GLU A 161 18.65 11.88 1.18
CA GLU A 161 18.95 11.48 -0.20
C GLU A 161 18.21 10.18 -0.53
N LEU A 162 17.40 10.21 -1.58
CA LEU A 162 16.70 9.04 -2.08
C LEU A 162 17.61 8.21 -2.98
N SER A 163 17.49 6.89 -2.89
CA SER A 163 18.24 5.95 -3.73
C SER A 163 17.28 4.98 -4.41
N PRO A 164 17.38 4.81 -5.74
CA PRO A 164 18.27 5.53 -6.66
C PRO A 164 17.81 6.99 -6.90
N PRO A 165 18.72 7.92 -7.26
CA PRO A 165 18.38 9.36 -7.39
C PRO A 165 17.50 9.68 -8.62
N ASP A 166 17.59 8.85 -9.67
CA ASP A 166 16.87 9.04 -10.93
C ASP A 166 15.62 8.17 -11.04
N ASP A 167 15.21 7.50 -9.95
CA ASP A 167 13.99 6.72 -9.94
C ASP A 167 13.25 6.82 -8.60
N ILE A 168 11.94 6.60 -8.64
CA ILE A 168 11.12 6.52 -7.43
C ILE A 168 11.11 5.06 -6.99
N ASP A 169 11.79 4.77 -5.88
CA ASP A 169 11.61 3.51 -5.16
C ASP A 169 10.34 3.57 -4.31
N PRO A 170 9.31 2.75 -4.60
CA PRO A 170 8.07 2.74 -3.82
C PRO A 170 8.29 2.43 -2.33
N HIS A 171 9.33 1.69 -1.97
CA HIS A 171 9.62 1.36 -0.57
C HIS A 171 10.02 2.60 0.23
N SER A 172 10.73 3.53 -0.40
CA SER A 172 11.17 4.79 0.20
C SER A 172 10.02 5.72 0.62
N PHE A 173 8.80 5.54 0.10
CA PHE A 173 7.63 6.36 0.48
C PHE A 173 6.58 5.60 1.31
N SER A 174 6.80 4.30 1.51
CA SER A 174 5.80 3.38 2.08
C SER A 174 5.50 3.60 3.58
N ASP A 175 6.33 4.37 4.28
CA ASP A 175 6.20 4.69 5.70
C ASP A 175 5.62 6.10 5.97
N GLY A 176 5.29 6.85 4.91
CA GLY A 176 4.72 8.20 4.99
C GLY A 176 5.70 9.33 5.31
N LEU A 177 6.93 9.04 5.78
CA LEU A 177 7.85 10.08 6.28
C LEU A 177 8.39 10.98 5.17
N ASN A 178 8.86 10.38 4.08
CA ASN A 178 9.34 11.17 2.94
C ASN A 178 8.23 12.02 2.30
N ILE A 179 6.97 11.58 2.38
CA ILE A 179 5.81 12.37 1.96
C ILE A 179 5.59 13.55 2.91
N ILE A 180 5.58 13.30 4.22
CA ILE A 180 5.46 14.36 5.25
C ILE A 180 6.53 15.44 5.05
N PHE A 181 7.80 15.02 4.92
CA PHE A 181 8.90 15.98 4.74
C PHE A 181 8.82 16.71 3.41
N LEU A 182 8.42 16.03 2.33
CA LEU A 182 8.24 16.67 1.03
C LEU A 182 7.14 17.75 1.10
N ILE A 183 5.96 17.44 1.66
CA ILE A 183 4.87 18.41 1.80
C ILE A 183 5.30 19.57 2.71
N GLY A 184 5.95 19.27 3.84
CA GLY A 184 6.49 20.29 4.73
C GLY A 184 7.48 21.23 4.03
N MET A 185 8.29 20.69 3.12
CA MET A 185 9.21 21.49 2.30
C MET A 185 8.52 22.30 1.20
N LEU A 186 7.39 21.83 0.66
CA LEU A 186 6.64 22.51 -0.39
C LEU A 186 5.77 23.64 0.16
N GLU A 187 5.03 23.37 1.24
CA GLU A 187 4.12 24.33 1.87
C GLU A 187 4.81 25.19 2.93
N GLY A 188 6.04 24.88 3.29
CA GLY A 188 6.77 25.57 4.36
C GLY A 188 6.25 25.24 5.77
N TYR A 189 5.56 24.11 5.93
CA TYR A 189 5.10 23.65 7.24
C TYR A 189 6.27 23.15 8.10
N PHE A 190 6.26 23.55 9.36
CA PHE A 190 7.06 22.87 10.37
C PHE A 190 6.35 21.59 10.78
N VAL A 191 7.00 20.44 10.57
CA VAL A 191 6.51 19.13 11.01
C VAL A 191 7.10 18.82 12.38
N PRO A 192 6.32 18.83 13.47
CA PRO A 192 6.83 18.51 14.79
C PRO A 192 7.23 17.03 14.86
N LEU A 193 8.51 16.76 15.12
CA LEU A 193 9.03 15.38 15.20
C LEU A 193 8.34 14.53 16.28
N GLY A 194 7.74 15.15 17.30
CA GLY A 194 6.96 14.46 18.33
C GLY A 194 5.63 13.85 17.83
N ASN A 195 5.15 14.25 16.65
CA ASN A 195 3.89 13.79 16.06
C ASN A 195 4.10 12.73 14.97
N ILE A 196 5.34 12.33 14.70
CA ILE A 196 5.69 11.33 13.70
C ILE A 196 6.58 10.25 14.33
N TYR A 197 6.45 9.02 13.87
CA TYR A 197 7.26 7.91 14.37
C TYR A 197 8.45 7.66 13.46
N THR A 198 9.66 7.88 13.98
CA THR A 198 10.93 7.49 13.35
C THR A 198 11.41 6.15 13.94
N THR A 199 12.42 5.51 13.33
CA THR A 199 12.93 4.20 13.80
C THR A 199 14.07 4.31 14.80
N ALA A 200 14.49 5.52 15.14
CA ALA A 200 15.26 5.73 16.36
C ALA A 200 14.34 5.32 17.52
N SER A 201 14.50 4.09 17.99
CA SER A 201 13.92 3.65 19.24
C SER A 201 14.31 4.71 20.26
N VAL A 202 13.32 5.44 20.77
CA VAL A 202 13.50 6.30 21.92
C VAL A 202 13.60 5.34 23.12
N ASP A 203 14.71 4.61 23.19
CA ASP A 203 15.17 4.00 24.42
C ASP A 203 15.99 5.08 25.12
N PRO A 204 15.46 5.74 26.17
CA PRO A 204 16.16 6.82 26.87
C PRO A 204 17.50 6.35 27.46
N ILE A 205 17.72 5.04 27.55
CA ILE A 205 18.94 4.43 28.10
C ILE A 205 20.01 4.27 27.00
N ALA A 206 19.62 4.04 25.74
CA ALA A 206 20.55 3.87 24.62
C ALA A 206 21.23 5.19 24.21
N GLU A 207 20.62 6.34 24.52
CA GLU A 207 21.18 7.68 24.29
C GLU A 207 22.50 7.92 25.05
N ALA A 208 22.79 7.12 26.08
CA ALA A 208 24.02 7.24 26.85
C ALA A 208 25.26 6.61 26.17
N VAL A 209 25.09 5.80 25.11
CA VAL A 209 26.19 5.00 24.52
C VAL A 209 26.34 5.20 23.00
N GLY A 210 25.34 5.76 22.32
CA GLY A 210 25.38 6.00 20.87
C GLY A 210 25.92 7.38 20.46
N THR A 211 26.64 7.44 19.33
CA THR A 211 26.93 8.71 18.65
C THR A 211 25.61 9.40 18.29
N LYS A 212 25.42 10.67 18.68
CA LYS A 212 24.23 11.44 18.31
C LYS A 212 24.13 11.53 16.77
N GLU A 213 23.22 10.77 16.18
CA GLU A 213 22.95 10.82 14.74
C GLU A 213 21.80 11.77 14.44
N THR A 214 21.80 12.38 13.25
CA THR A 214 20.73 13.28 12.83
C THR A 214 19.44 12.50 12.58
N ALA A 215 18.30 13.07 12.95
CA ALA A 215 16.98 12.56 12.61
C ALA A 215 16.64 12.75 11.12
N PHE A 216 17.62 12.61 10.21
CA PHE A 216 17.44 12.74 8.75
C PHE A 216 18.20 11.70 7.92
N LYS A 217 18.88 10.73 8.54
CA LYS A 217 19.54 9.64 7.79
C LYS A 217 18.54 8.57 7.34
N SER A 218 18.60 8.14 6.08
CA SER A 218 17.65 7.20 5.46
C SER A 218 17.47 5.87 6.24
N HIS A 219 18.52 5.38 6.92
CA HIS A 219 18.43 4.16 7.73
C HIS A 219 17.63 4.33 9.03
N ASN A 220 17.40 5.56 9.48
CA ASN A 220 16.53 5.86 10.64
C ASN A 220 15.04 5.69 10.32
N TYR A 221 14.65 5.17 9.16
CA TYR A 221 13.25 5.10 8.70
C TYR A 221 12.77 3.71 8.23
N MET A 222 13.64 2.69 8.18
CA MET A 222 13.29 1.43 7.51
C MET A 222 12.55 0.37 8.37
N GLU A 223 12.71 0.37 9.69
CA GLU A 223 12.26 -0.69 10.63
C GLU A 223 11.09 -0.32 11.57
N SER A 224 10.24 0.65 11.23
CA SER A 224 9.11 1.04 12.10
C SER A 224 7.99 -0.01 12.10
N SER A 225 7.28 -0.14 13.23
CA SER A 225 6.13 -1.06 13.34
C SER A 225 5.04 -0.71 12.31
N PRO A 226 4.22 -1.68 11.84
CA PRO A 226 3.12 -1.38 10.91
C PRO A 226 2.15 -0.30 11.42
N HIS A 227 1.95 -0.20 12.73
CA HIS A 227 1.12 0.83 13.35
C HIS A 227 1.75 2.23 13.21
N HIS A 228 3.07 2.35 13.43
CA HIS A 228 3.80 3.61 13.26
C HIS A 228 3.79 4.08 11.80
N LYS A 229 3.97 3.16 10.85
CA LYS A 229 3.85 3.47 9.42
C LYS A 229 2.46 4.00 9.07
N LEU A 230 1.41 3.34 9.56
CA LEU A 230 0.03 3.79 9.33
C LEU A 230 -0.24 5.17 9.93
N HIS A 231 0.26 5.43 11.14
CA HIS A 231 0.15 6.76 11.77
C HIS A 231 0.79 7.85 10.90
N ASN A 232 2.03 7.65 10.47
CA ASN A 232 2.73 8.60 9.63
C ASN A 232 2.03 8.82 8.28
N VAL A 233 1.48 7.76 7.67
CA VAL A 233 0.68 7.89 6.44
C VAL A 233 -0.58 8.72 6.68
N ASN A 234 -1.25 8.57 7.82
CA ASN A 234 -2.40 9.42 8.14
C ASN A 234 -1.99 10.90 8.32
N VAL A 235 -0.87 11.16 8.99
CA VAL A 235 -0.33 12.52 9.12
C VAL A 235 0.01 13.10 7.75
N ALA A 236 0.60 12.31 6.84
CA ALA A 236 0.84 12.75 5.46
C ALA A 236 -0.44 13.16 4.75
N LEU A 237 -1.52 12.38 4.90
CA LEU A 237 -2.81 12.67 4.30
C LEU A 237 -3.45 13.93 4.90
N GLU A 238 -3.40 14.11 6.21
CA GLU A 238 -3.87 15.35 6.87
C GLU A 238 -3.12 16.58 6.35
N LEU A 239 -1.80 16.49 6.16
CA LEU A 239 -1.01 17.58 5.59
C LEU A 239 -1.35 17.89 4.14
N LEU A 240 -1.74 16.88 3.33
CA LEU A 240 -2.23 17.10 1.97
C LEU A 240 -3.59 17.81 1.99
N GLU A 241 -4.51 17.38 2.85
CA GLU A 241 -5.82 18.02 3.01
C GLU A 241 -5.67 19.48 3.45
N ASP A 242 -4.75 19.78 4.38
CA ASP A 242 -4.44 21.15 4.83
C ASP A 242 -3.83 22.00 3.71
N ALA A 243 -3.04 21.39 2.82
CA ALA A 243 -2.49 22.04 1.62
C ALA A 243 -3.54 22.24 0.51
N GLY A 244 -4.76 21.70 0.68
CA GLY A 244 -5.81 21.74 -0.32
C GLY A 244 -5.56 20.80 -1.52
N ILE A 245 -4.82 19.72 -1.31
CA ILE A 245 -4.46 18.69 -2.30
C ILE A 245 -5.28 17.43 -2.07
#